data_AF-A0A6B2TKL3-F1
#
_entry.id   AF-A0A6B2TKL3-F1
#
_cell.length_a   1.000
_cell.length_b   1.000
_cell.length_c   1.000
_cell.angle_alpha   90.00
_cell.angle_beta   90.00
_cell.angle_gamma   90.00
#
_symmetry.space_group_name_H-M   'P 1'
#
loop_
_entity.id
_entity.type
_entity.pdbx_description
1 polymer ?
#
loop_
_entity_poly.entity_id
_entity_poly.type
_entity_poly.pdbx_seq_one_letter_code
_entity_poly.pdbx_strand_id
1 'polypeptide(L)' 'MDPLFPALHTARGEALRFGDRSLTYPELASAAASSAQRLRDAGRVAVWATPSLETAVGVVAALL' A
#
# COMPACT_ATOMS: atom_id res chain seq x y z
N MET A 1 -1.56 6.85 18.66
CA MET A 1 -2.24 6.90 17.35
C MET A 1 -2.34 5.48 16.87
N ASP A 2 -3.55 4.99 16.64
CA ASP A 2 -3.73 3.65 16.09
C ASP A 2 -3.34 3.65 14.60
N PRO A 3 -2.69 2.59 14.11
CA PRO A 3 -2.31 2.51 12.70
C PRO A 3 -3.57 2.45 11.84
N LEU A 4 -3.59 3.18 10.73
CA LEU A 4 -4.72 3.16 9.78
C LEU A 4 -4.92 1.76 9.16
N PHE A 5 -3.82 1.03 8.97
CA PHE A 5 -3.82 -0.33 8.42
C PHE A 5 -3.20 -1.33 9.41
N PRO A 6 -3.92 -1.71 10.48
CA PRO A 6 -3.39 -2.68 11.45
C PRO A 6 -3.10 -4.04 10.80
N ALA A 7 -3.89 -4.43 9.80
CA ALA A 7 -3.75 -5.70 9.08
C ALA A 7 -2.40 -5.84 8.34
N LEU A 8 -1.71 -4.75 7.97
CA LEU A 8 -0.37 -4.83 7.36
C LEU A 8 0.66 -5.46 8.31
N HIS A 9 0.41 -5.43 9.62
CA HIS A 9 1.32 -5.94 10.65
C HIS A 9 0.89 -7.30 11.19
N THR A 10 -0.39 -7.65 11.07
CA THR A 10 -0.99 -8.81 11.76
C THR A 10 -1.49 -9.90 10.82
N ALA A 11 -1.95 -9.54 9.62
CA ALA A 11 -2.49 -10.50 8.66
C ALA A 11 -1.40 -11.11 7.78
N ARG A 12 -1.69 -12.29 7.21
CA ARG A 12 -0.75 -13.05 6.36
C ARG A 12 -1.32 -13.48 5.01
N GLY A 13 -2.64 -13.43 4.83
CA GLY A 13 -3.31 -13.87 3.60
C GLY A 13 -3.21 -12.87 2.45
N GLU A 14 -3.96 -13.12 1.37
CA GLU A 14 -4.12 -12.21 0.23
C GLU A 14 -4.72 -10.87 0.69
N ALA A 15 -4.08 -9.77 0.33
CA ALA A 15 -4.54 -8.41 0.62
C ALA A 15 -5.16 -7.74 -0.61
N LEU A 16 -4.57 -7.94 -1.79
CA LEU A 16 -4.99 -7.34 -3.05
C LEU A 16 -4.89 -8.36 -4.18
N ARG A 17 -5.86 -8.34 -5.09
CA ARG A 17 -5.81 -9.08 -6.36
C ARG A 17 -6.31 -8.22 -7.52
N PHE A 18 -5.53 -8.18 -8.58
CA PHE A 18 -5.81 -7.49 -9.83
C PHE A 18 -5.53 -8.45 -11.00
N GLY A 19 -6.58 -9.03 -11.56
CA GLY A 19 -6.46 -10.11 -12.55
C GLY A 19 -5.70 -11.30 -11.96
N ASP A 20 -4.62 -11.70 -12.64
CA ASP A 20 -3.78 -12.83 -12.26
C ASP A 20 -2.65 -12.47 -11.27
N ARG A 21 -2.56 -11.19 -10.88
CA ARG A 21 -1.56 -10.71 -9.93
C ARG A 21 -2.20 -10.49 -8.56
N SER A 22 -1.53 -10.95 -7.51
CA SER A 22 -1.93 -10.68 -6.13
C SER A 22 -0.74 -10.32 -5.25
N LEU A 23 -1.03 -9.68 -4.11
CA LEU A 23 -0.10 -9.46 -3.01
C LEU A 23 -0.74 -9.94 -1.72
N THR A 24 0.04 -10.64 -0.92
CA THR A 24 -0.26 -10.90 0.48
C THR A 24 -0.06 -9.64 1.33
N TYR A 25 -0.62 -9.63 2.55
CA TYR A 25 -0.40 -8.54 3.50
C TYR A 25 1.09 -8.21 3.76
N PRO A 26 1.99 -9.21 3.97
CA PRO A 26 3.41 -8.94 4.10
C PRO A 26 4.06 -8.33 2.85
N GLU A 27 3.67 -8.77 1.65
CA GLU A 27 4.21 -8.23 0.40
C GLU A 27 3.73 -6.81 0.16
N LEU A 28 2.44 -6.54 0.42
CA LEU A 28 1.88 -5.19 0.37
C LEU A 28 2.59 -4.26 1.36
N ALA A 29 2.80 -4.71 2.61
CA ALA A 29 3.50 -3.92 3.63
C ALA A 29 4.93 -3.57 3.17
N SER A 30 5.67 -4.54 2.64
CA SER A 30 7.03 -4.31 2.13
C SER A 30 7.05 -3.34 0.93
N ALA A 31 6.16 -3.52 -0.04
CA ALA A 31 6.10 -2.67 -1.24
C ALA A 31 5.65 -1.24 -0.90
N ALA A 32 4.67 -1.09 -0.01
CA ALA A 32 4.17 0.19 0.42
C ALA A 32 5.20 0.94 1.27
N ALA A 33 5.89 0.27 2.20
CA ALA A 33 6.93 0.88 3.02
C ALA A 33 8.06 1.48 2.16
N SER A 34 8.54 0.77 1.15
CA SER A 34 9.56 1.28 0.21
C SER A 34 9.10 2.57 -0.50
N SER A 35 7.82 2.64 -0.89
CA SER A 35 7.26 3.83 -1.54
C SER A 35 6.98 4.97 -0.55
N ALA A 36 6.50 4.67 0.66
CA ALA A 36 6.24 5.66 1.72
C ALA A 36 7.52 6.43 2.07
N GLN A 37 8.67 5.73 2.11
CA GLN A 37 9.97 6.35 2.36
C GLN A 37 10.33 7.44 1.32
N ARG A 38 9.85 7.29 0.08
CA ARG A 38 10.05 8.29 -0.99
C ARG A 38 9.04 9.44 -0.95
N LEU A 39 7.89 9.25 -0.29
CA LEU A 39 6.79 10.21 -0.24
C LEU A 39 6.77 11.06 1.03
N ARG A 40 7.62 10.79 2.02
CA ARG A 40 7.58 11.42 3.36
C ARG A 40 7.46 12.94 3.35
N ASP A 41 8.12 13.61 2.41
CA ASP A 41 8.19 15.09 2.37
C ASP A 41 7.14 15.71 1.42
N ALA A 42 6.29 14.89 0.79
CA ALA A 42 5.37 15.36 -0.25
C ALA A 42 4.20 16.19 0.30
N GLY A 43 3.85 16.06 1.59
CA GLY A 43 2.74 16.76 2.27
C GLY A 43 1.34 16.39 1.77
N ARG A 44 1.12 16.35 0.45
CA ARG A 44 -0.08 15.88 -0.25
C ARG A 44 0.36 15.02 -1.44
N VAL A 45 -0.28 13.88 -1.62
CA VAL A 45 -0.02 12.96 -2.74
C VAL A 45 -1.26 12.90 -3.62
N ALA A 46 -1.13 13.29 -4.88
CA ALA A 46 -2.18 13.11 -5.88
C ALA A 46 -2.06 11.72 -6.51
N VAL A 47 -3.20 11.04 -6.73
CA VAL A 47 -3.25 9.69 -7.30
C VAL A 47 -4.05 9.74 -8.60
N TRP A 48 -3.44 9.28 -9.69
CA TRP A 48 -4.16 9.07 -10.95
C TRP A 48 -4.86 7.72 -10.90
N ALA A 49 -6.20 7.74 -10.81
CA ALA A 49 -7.02 6.61 -10.35
C ALA A 49 -7.28 5.52 -11.41
N THR A 50 -6.23 5.00 -12.06
CA THR A 50 -6.34 3.74 -12.79
C THR A 50 -6.38 2.58 -11.79
N PRO A 51 -7.38 1.68 -11.81
CA PRO A 51 -7.51 0.61 -10.83
C PRO A 51 -6.49 -0.51 -11.10
N SER A 52 -5.24 -0.30 -10.69
CA SER A 52 -4.14 -1.26 -10.77
C SER A 52 -3.55 -1.56 -9.40
N LEU A 53 -2.79 -2.65 -9.32
CA LEU A 53 -2.05 -3.04 -8.12
C LEU A 53 -1.09 -1.92 -7.66
N GLU A 54 -0.41 -1.28 -8.61
CA GLU A 54 0.52 -0.18 -8.36
C GLU A 54 -0.19 1.04 -7.75
N THR A 55 -1.39 1.38 -8.26
CA THR A 55 -2.20 2.47 -7.69
C THR A 55 -2.60 2.15 -6.26
N ALA A 56 -3.03 0.92 -5.97
CA ALA A 56 -3.38 0.50 -4.62
C ALA A 56 -2.17 0.55 -3.66
N VAL A 57 -1.01 0.05 -4.09
CA VAL A 57 0.25 0.14 -3.32
C VAL A 57 0.62 1.61 -3.06
N GLY A 58 0.50 2.47 -4.06
CA GLY A 58 0.79 3.91 -3.94
C GLY A 58 -0.13 4.62 -2.95
N VAL A 59 -1.43 4.30 -2.94
CA VAL A 59 -2.40 4.83 -1.97
C VAL A 59 -2.05 4.39 -0.56
N VAL A 60 -1.77 3.11 -0.35
CA VAL A 60 -1.36 2.61 0.97
C VAL A 60 -0.07 3.28 1.41
N ALA A 61 0.93 3.40 0.52
CA ALA A 61 2.19 4.08 0.80
C ALA A 61 2.04 5.55 1.19
N ALA A 62 1.10 6.27 0.58
CA ALA A 62 0.83 7.67 0.91
C ALA A 62 0.15 7.87 2.28
N LEU A 63 -0.34 6.78 2.89
CA LEU A 63 -1.07 6.75 4.15
C LEU A 63 -0.30 6.03 5.27
N LEU A 64 0.95 5.60 5.00
CA LEU A 64 1.90 5.06 5.97
C LEU A 64 2.88 6.14 6.43
#